data_AF-A0A6I6EZD6-F1
#
_entry.id   AF-A0A6I6EZD6-F1
#
_cell.length_a   1.000
_cell.length_b   1.000
_cell.length_c   1.000
_cell.angle_alpha   90.00
_cell.angle_beta   90.00
_cell.angle_gamma   90.00
#
_symmetry.space_group_name_H-M   'P 1'
#
loop_
_entity.id
_entity.type
_entity.pdbx_description
1 polymer ?
#
loop_
_entity_poly.entity_id
_entity_poly.type
_entity_poly.pdbx_seq_one_letter_code
_entity_poly.pdbx_strand_id
1 'polypeptide(L)'
;MKEIMIKDVLGTNVKLEDAIILKRMMDLYIDNSIVLDFENIKDVSCAFFATLLTELFCKKGREYVLSHLKVKNLTNTKAFDRVAYGTSFHN
;
A
#
# COMPACT_ATOMS: atom_id res chain seq x y z
N MET A 1 10.99 1.79 11.86
CA MET A 1 10.61 1.81 10.44
C MET A 1 10.97 0.49 9.80
N LYS A 2 9.98 -0.23 9.25
CA LYS A 2 10.15 -1.53 8.58
C LYS A 2 10.00 -1.36 7.07
N GLU A 3 11.00 -1.77 6.32
CA GLU A 3 10.90 -1.83 4.86
C GLU A 3 10.39 -3.22 4.41
N ILE A 4 9.46 -3.23 3.47
CA ILE A 4 8.86 -4.43 2.88
C ILE A 4 9.07 -4.35 1.37
N MET A 5 9.95 -5.22 0.87
CA MET A 5 10.23 -5.34 -0.56
C MET A 5 9.15 -6.21 -1.20
N ILE A 6 8.26 -5.61 -1.99
CA ILE A 6 7.03 -6.28 -2.44
C ILE A 6 7.35 -7.50 -3.30
N LYS A 7 8.40 -7.44 -4.13
CA LYS A 7 8.84 -8.57 -4.96
C LYS A 7 9.27 -9.80 -4.17
N ASP A 8 9.76 -9.63 -2.93
CA ASP A 8 10.16 -10.76 -2.08
C ASP A 8 8.96 -11.44 -1.43
N VAL A 9 7.86 -10.69 -1.27
CA VAL A 9 6.64 -11.19 -0.63
C VAL A 9 5.68 -11.77 -1.66
N LEU A 10 5.48 -11.07 -2.79
CA LEU A 10 4.43 -11.36 -3.77
C LEU A 10 4.98 -11.69 -5.17
N GLY A 11 6.29 -11.58 -5.38
CA GLY A 11 6.89 -11.65 -6.73
C GLY A 11 6.68 -10.37 -7.54
N THR A 12 7.03 -10.41 -8.82
CA THR A 12 7.00 -9.24 -9.71
C THR A 12 5.64 -8.98 -10.37
N ASN A 13 4.73 -9.96 -10.34
CA ASN A 13 3.40 -9.87 -10.94
C ASN A 13 2.31 -9.92 -9.86
N VAL A 14 2.00 -8.76 -9.30
CA VAL A 14 1.09 -8.61 -8.17
C VAL A 14 -0.37 -8.79 -8.61
N LYS A 15 -1.09 -9.70 -7.96
CA LYS A 15 -2.52 -9.93 -8.17
C LYS A 15 -3.35 -9.35 -7.02
N LEU A 16 -4.67 -9.29 -7.21
CA LEU A 16 -5.57 -8.75 -6.20
C LEU A 16 -5.57 -9.59 -4.92
N GLU A 17 -5.48 -10.91 -5.05
CA GLU A 17 -5.51 -11.87 -3.94
C GLU A 17 -4.27 -11.73 -3.04
N ASP A 18 -3.15 -11.33 -3.64
CA ASP A 18 -1.85 -11.13 -2.96
C ASP A 18 -1.90 -9.98 -1.94
N ALA A 19 -2.86 -9.05 -2.10
CA ALA A 19 -3.08 -7.96 -1.15
C ALA A 19 -3.38 -8.47 0.27
N ILE A 20 -3.97 -9.66 0.40
CA ILE A 20 -4.30 -10.28 1.70
C ILE A 20 -3.03 -10.57 2.52
N ILE A 21 -1.97 -11.04 1.86
CA ILE A 21 -0.69 -11.36 2.53
C ILE A 21 -0.05 -10.07 3.02
N LEU A 22 0.05 -9.09 2.13
CA LEU A 22 0.67 -7.80 2.44
C LEU A 22 -0.08 -7.06 3.55
N LYS A 23 -1.41 -7.14 3.53
CA LYS A 23 -2.27 -6.56 4.57
C LYS A 23 -1.96 -7.11 5.97
N ARG A 24 -1.76 -8.42 6.13
CA ARG A 24 -1.37 -9.01 7.43
C ARG A 24 -0.03 -8.47 7.90
N MET A 25 0.93 -8.29 7.00
CA MET A 25 2.23 -7.68 7.35
C MET A 25 2.06 -6.21 7.75
N MET A 26 1.23 -5.46 7.04
CA MET A 26 0.94 -4.07 7.39
C MET A 26 0.28 -3.96 8.76
N ASP A 27 -0.75 -4.76 9.06
CA ASP A 27 -1.41 -4.79 10.37
C ASP A 27 -0.40 -5.05 11.52
N LEU A 28 0.62 -5.89 11.30
CA LEU A 28 1.65 -6.21 12.30
C LEU A 28 2.68 -5.10 12.52
N TYR A 29 3.00 -4.32 11.48
CA TYR A 29 4.15 -3.41 11.50
C TYR A 29 3.78 -1.92 11.37
N ILE A 30 2.53 -1.57 11.05
CA ILE A 30 2.11 -0.19 10.78
C ILE A 30 2.45 0.76 11.93
N ASP A 31 2.30 0.32 13.18
CA ASP A 31 2.59 1.13 14.37
C ASP A 31 4.08 1.51 14.49
N ASN A 32 4.98 0.80 13.79
CA ASN A 32 6.43 1.08 13.74
C ASN A 32 6.87 1.87 12.49
N SER A 33 5.90 2.38 11.73
CA SER A 33 6.03 2.90 10.36
C SER A 33 6.56 1.86 9.36
N ILE A 34 5.95 1.82 8.18
CA ILE A 34 6.28 0.90 7.11
C ILE A 34 6.64 1.63 5.82
N VAL A 35 7.55 1.04 5.05
CA VAL A 35 7.86 1.45 3.67
C VAL A 35 7.56 0.28 2.76
N LEU A 36 6.65 0.47 1.81
CA LEU A 36 6.38 -0.50 0.74
C LEU A 36 7.26 -0.14 -0.47
N ASP A 37 8.15 -1.06 -0.85
CA ASP A 37 9.04 -0.90 -2.00
C ASP A 37 8.54 -1.72 -3.20
N PHE A 38 8.08 -1.03 -4.23
CA PHE A 38 7.55 -1.60 -5.46
C PHE A 38 8.61 -1.73 -6.57
N GLU A 39 9.90 -1.74 -6.23
CA GLU A 39 10.98 -1.92 -7.19
C GLU A 39 10.76 -3.16 -8.08
N ASN A 40 10.93 -2.98 -9.39
CA ASN A 40 10.70 -4.01 -10.43
C ASN A 40 9.26 -4.53 -10.51
N ILE A 41 8.28 -3.79 -9.98
CA ILE A 41 6.85 -4.06 -10.16
C ILE A 41 6.28 -3.07 -11.17
N LYS A 42 5.68 -3.61 -12.24
CA LYS A 42 5.22 -2.78 -13.37
C LYS A 42 4.04 -1.90 -13.01
N ASP A 43 2.88 -2.50 -12.75
CA ASP A 43 1.66 -1.75 -12.53
C ASP A 43 0.85 -2.40 -11.41
N VAL A 44 0.23 -1.56 -10.58
CA VAL A 44 -0.54 -1.99 -9.42
C VAL A 44 -1.89 -1.30 -9.50
N SER A 45 -2.96 -2.08 -9.54
CA SER A 45 -4.31 -1.56 -9.78
C SER A 45 -4.84 -0.78 -8.57
N CYS A 46 -5.78 0.14 -8.81
CA CYS A 46 -6.54 0.78 -7.73
C CYS A 46 -7.24 -0.27 -6.84
N ALA A 47 -7.73 -1.36 -7.44
CA ALA A 47 -8.39 -2.44 -6.72
C ALA A 47 -7.44 -3.11 -5.71
N PHE A 48 -6.18 -3.32 -6.08
CA PHE A 48 -5.16 -3.84 -5.17
C PHE A 48 -4.98 -2.92 -3.96
N PHE A 49 -4.76 -1.63 -4.19
CA PHE A 49 -4.61 -0.66 -3.09
C PHE A 49 -5.87 -0.53 -2.25
N ALA A 50 -7.05 -0.58 -2.86
CA ALA A 50 -8.31 -0.53 -2.13
C ALA A 50 -8.46 -1.74 -1.20
N THR A 51 -8.19 -2.95 -1.69
CA THR A 51 -8.20 -4.17 -0.87
C THR A 51 -7.16 -4.12 0.25
N LEU A 52 -5.98 -3.56 -0.03
CA LEU A 52 -4.90 -3.44 0.93
C LEU A 52 -5.22 -2.44 2.06
N LEU A 53 -5.72 -1.25 1.71
CA LEU A 53 -5.79 -0.12 2.62
C LEU A 53 -7.17 0.06 3.28
N THR A 54 -8.27 -0.36 2.65
CA THR A 54 -9.63 -0.02 3.14
C THR A 54 -9.86 -0.52 4.56
N GLU A 55 -9.53 -1.78 4.85
CA GLU A 55 -9.73 -2.31 6.19
C GLU A 55 -8.77 -1.68 7.20
N LEU A 56 -7.52 -1.41 6.81
CA LEU A 56 -6.53 -0.76 7.67
C LEU A 56 -6.98 0.67 8.03
N PHE A 57 -7.52 1.41 7.06
CA PHE A 57 -8.15 2.71 7.28
C PHE A 57 -9.35 2.62 8.21
N CYS A 58 -10.23 1.62 8.05
CA CYS A 58 -11.35 1.42 8.95
C CYS A 58 -10.92 1.12 10.39
N LYS A 59 -9.83 0.36 10.58
CA LYS A 59 -9.34 -0.04 11.92
C LYS A 59 -8.55 1.06 12.64
N LYS A 60 -7.68 1.78 11.92
CA LYS A 60 -6.66 2.66 12.51
C LYS A 60 -6.89 4.14 12.21
N GLY A 61 -7.79 4.46 11.27
CA GLY A 61 -8.00 5.80 10.75
C GLY A 61 -7.06 6.12 9.60
N ARG A 62 -7.59 6.80 8.57
CA ARG A 62 -6.84 7.13 7.33
C ARG A 62 -5.58 7.95 7.61
N GLU A 63 -5.70 9.04 8.38
CA GLU A 63 -4.57 9.93 8.69
C GLU A 63 -3.44 9.21 9.43
N TYR A 64 -3.79 8.33 10.38
CA TYR A 64 -2.81 7.52 11.09
C TYR A 64 -2.06 6.58 10.13
N VAL A 65 -2.80 5.85 9.29
CA VAL A 65 -2.17 4.94 8.33
C VAL A 65 -1.27 5.70 7.36
N LEU A 66 -1.72 6.82 6.80
CA LEU A 66 -0.93 7.59 5.83
C LEU A 66 0.28 8.28 6.46
N SER A 67 0.22 8.67 7.74
CA SER A 67 1.40 9.20 8.44
C SER A 67 2.46 8.12 8.76
N HIS A 68 2.04 6.84 8.81
CA HIS A 68 2.92 5.71 9.12
C HIS A 68 3.28 4.86 7.89
N LEU A 69 2.66 5.10 6.74
CA LEU A 69 2.89 4.38 5.49
C LEU A 69 3.64 5.25 4.49
N LYS A 70 4.79 4.76 4.02
CA LYS A 70 5.51 5.32 2.87
C LYS A 70 5.52 4.33 1.73
N VAL A 71 5.51 4.84 0.50
CA VAL A 71 5.61 4.06 -0.72
C VAL A 71 6.78 4.59 -1.54
N LYS A 72 7.62 3.70 -2.07
CA LYS A 72 8.72 4.05 -2.98
C LYS A 72 8.78 3.10 -4.18
N ASN A 73 9.42 3.56 -5.25
CA ASN A 73 9.57 2.84 -6.53
C ASN A 73 8.25 2.37 -7.16
N LEU A 74 7.13 3.02 -6.84
CA LEU A 74 5.84 2.73 -7.44
C LEU A 74 5.73 3.43 -8.80
N THR A 75 5.70 2.64 -9.88
CA THR A 75 5.62 3.13 -11.26
C THR A 75 4.37 3.97 -11.55
N ASN A 76 3.23 3.63 -10.93
CA ASN A 76 1.95 4.32 -11.12
C ASN A 76 1.39 4.83 -9.78
N THR A 77 1.84 6.01 -9.36
CA THR A 77 1.40 6.60 -8.08
C THR A 77 -0.07 7.00 -8.10
N LYS A 78 -0.64 7.34 -9.28
CA LYS A 78 -2.05 7.78 -9.40
C LYS A 78 -3.04 6.76 -8.85
N ALA A 79 -2.76 5.46 -9.02
CA ALA A 79 -3.60 4.41 -8.50
C ALA A 79 -3.60 4.38 -6.97
N PHE A 80 -2.42 4.53 -6.36
CA PHE A 80 -2.26 4.66 -4.91
C PHE A 80 -2.92 5.94 -4.41
N ASP A 81 -2.61 7.09 -5.00
CA ASP A 81 -3.05 8.40 -4.55
C ASP A 81 -4.58 8.51 -4.51
N ARG A 82 -5.27 8.00 -5.54
CA ARG A 82 -6.74 7.96 -5.61
C ARG A 82 -7.36 7.19 -4.45
N VAL A 83 -6.71 6.12 -3.98
CA VAL A 83 -7.21 5.30 -2.88
C VAL A 83 -6.81 5.88 -1.52
N ALA A 84 -5.56 6.32 -1.41
CA ALA A 84 -4.98 6.87 -0.20
C ALA A 84 -5.64 8.20 0.20
N TYR A 85 -5.69 9.16 -0.73
CA TYR A 85 -6.15 10.52 -0.47
C TYR A 85 -7.56 10.81 -0.99
N GLY A 86 -8.16 9.84 -1.70
CA GLY A 86 -9.45 9.99 -2.35
C GLY A 86 -9.35 10.59 -3.75
N THR A 87 -10.51 10.80 -4.38
CA THR A 87 -10.62 11.32 -5.75
C THR A 87 -10.67 12.85 -5.83
N SER A 88 -10.58 13.55 -4.70
CA SER A 88 -10.53 14.99 -4.67
C SER A 88 -9.19 15.47 -5.23
N PHE A 89 -9.23 16.12 -6.40
CA PHE A 89 -8.09 16.83 -6.97
C PHE A 89 -7.54 17.81 -5.93
N HIS A 90 -6.39 17.50 -5.34
CA HIS A 90 -5.62 18.50 -4.62
C HIS A 90 -4.82 19.26 -5.69
N ASN A 91 -5.25 20.50 -5.93
CA ASN A 91 -4.59 21.47 -6.79
C ASN A 91 -3.44 22.15 -6.05
#